data_AF-A0A8T3D9X0-F1
#
_entry.id   AF-A0A8T3D9X0-F1
#
_cell.length_a   1.000
_cell.length_b   1.000
_cell.length_c   1.000
_cell.angle_alpha   90.00
_cell.angle_beta   90.00
_cell.angle_gamma   90.00
#
_symmetry.space_group_name_H-M   'P 1'
#
loop_
_entity.id
_entity.type
_entity.pdbx_description
1 polymer ?
#
loop_
_entity_poly.entity_id
_entity_poly.type
_entity_poly.pdbx_seq_one_letter_code
_entity_poly.pdbx_strand_id
1 'polypeptide(L)'
;MLRDGHPIPEEELILGALLPNGDGTYQLRRTLSVGAEELRERHHYTCSVTHLTLDNKLDIGWEPGNGPNIAVIASVVIVGFLVLVVVPAITAFVIYKRRVRGYL
;
A
#
# COMPACT_ATOMS: atom_id res chain seq x y z
N MET A 1 -12.67 16.97 6.46
CA MET A 1 -12.24 15.72 5.80
C MET A 1 -13.41 15.17 5.00
N LEU A 2 -13.14 14.49 3.90
CA LEU A 2 -14.15 13.91 3.03
C LEU A 2 -13.93 12.39 2.92
N ARG A 3 -15.02 11.63 2.84
CA ARG A 3 -15.06 10.22 2.46
C ARG A 3 -15.90 10.13 1.19
N ASP A 4 -15.30 9.71 0.09
CA ASP A 4 -15.93 9.68 -1.24
C ASP A 4 -16.61 11.01 -1.62
N GLY A 5 -15.93 12.12 -1.31
CA GLY A 5 -16.43 13.47 -1.56
C GLY A 5 -17.49 13.98 -0.56
N HIS A 6 -17.95 13.16 0.36
CA HIS A 6 -18.93 13.54 1.39
C HIS A 6 -18.25 13.96 2.69
N PRO A 7 -18.74 15.02 3.38
CA PRO A 7 -18.17 15.45 4.65
C PRO A 7 -18.34 14.39 5.73
N ILE A 8 -17.26 14.16 6.47
CA ILE A 8 -17.25 13.27 7.64
C ILE A 8 -17.72 14.06 8.86
N PRO A 9 -18.65 13.52 9.68
CA PRO A 9 -19.10 14.15 10.92
C PRO A 9 -17.94 14.55 11.85
N GLU A 10 -18.10 15.64 12.61
CA GLU A 10 -17.02 16.11 13.48
C GLU A 10 -16.72 15.14 14.62
N GLU A 11 -17.70 14.36 15.06
CA GLU A 11 -17.61 13.41 16.16
C GLU A 11 -16.68 12.22 15.84
N GLU A 12 -16.52 11.89 14.55
CA GLU A 12 -15.59 10.86 14.07
C GLU A 12 -14.15 11.37 13.94
N LEU A 13 -13.96 12.69 14.03
CA LEU A 13 -12.68 13.35 13.80
C LEU A 13 -12.05 13.77 15.12
N ILE A 14 -10.80 13.37 15.32
CA ILE A 14 -10.02 13.76 16.49
C ILE A 14 -9.19 15.00 16.12
N LEU A 15 -9.53 16.13 16.73
CA LEU A 15 -8.77 17.38 16.60
C LEU A 15 -7.64 17.42 17.64
N GLY A 16 -6.41 17.55 17.16
CA GLY A 16 -5.24 17.78 18.00
C GLY A 16 -5.12 19.24 18.45
N ALA A 17 -4.22 19.51 19.39
CA ALA A 17 -3.89 20.86 19.80
C ALA A 17 -3.18 21.65 18.68
N LEU A 18 -3.37 22.97 18.67
CA LEU A 18 -2.56 23.89 17.87
C LEU A 18 -1.19 24.04 18.57
N LEU A 19 -0.11 23.67 17.88
CA LEU A 19 1.24 23.69 18.44
C LEU A 19 2.13 24.70 17.70
N PRO A 20 2.98 25.47 18.39
CA PRO A 20 3.96 26.34 17.75
C PRO A 20 5.18 25.54 17.25
N ASN A 21 5.81 25.99 16.15
CA ASN A 21 7.01 25.36 15.57
C ASN A 21 8.33 26.06 15.95
N GLY A 22 8.26 27.23 16.60
CA GLY A 22 9.44 28.00 17.04
C GLY A 22 10.05 28.94 15.99
N ASP A 23 9.50 28.95 14.78
CA ASP A 23 9.88 29.81 13.65
C ASP A 23 8.80 30.84 13.29
N GLY A 24 7.80 31.02 14.17
CA GLY A 24 6.62 31.86 13.93
C GLY A 24 5.50 31.15 13.17
N THR A 25 5.66 29.87 12.80
CA THR A 25 4.59 29.04 12.23
C THR A 25 3.93 28.13 13.26
N TYR A 26 2.79 27.55 12.89
CA TYR A 26 1.99 26.67 13.73
C TYR A 26 1.67 25.37 12.99
N GLN A 27 1.42 24.31 13.75
CA GLN A 27 0.95 23.02 13.24
C GLN A 27 -0.34 22.60 13.96
N LEU A 28 -1.24 21.97 13.21
CA LEU A 28 -2.50 21.43 13.70
C LEU A 28 -2.75 20.08 13.01
N ARG A 29 -3.17 19.08 13.78
CA ARG A 29 -3.49 17.75 13.24
C ARG A 29 -4.96 17.44 13.43
N ARG A 30 -5.62 16.99 12.37
CA ARG A 30 -6.95 16.37 12.43
C ARG A 30 -6.82 14.93 11.97
N THR A 31 -7.37 13.99 12.74
CA THR A 31 -7.19 12.56 12.51
C THR A 31 -8.54 11.88 12.36
N LEU A 32 -8.65 10.99 11.37
CA LEU A 32 -9.75 10.05 11.22
C LEU A 32 -9.20 8.64 11.49
N SER A 33 -9.89 7.87 12.33
CA SER A 33 -9.57 6.47 12.55
C SER A 33 -10.41 5.60 11.62
N VAL A 34 -9.76 4.85 10.74
CA VAL A 34 -10.43 3.99 9.75
C VAL A 34 -10.24 2.53 10.18
N GLY A 35 -11.35 1.80 10.33
CA GLY A 35 -11.33 0.39 10.73
C GLY A 35 -10.80 -0.54 9.63
N ALA A 36 -10.31 -1.72 10.01
CA ALA A 36 -9.76 -2.69 9.07
C ALA A 36 -10.76 -3.18 8.02
N GLU A 37 -12.04 -3.35 8.38
CA GLU A 37 -13.08 -3.74 7.42
C GLU A 37 -13.42 -2.59 6.46
N GLU A 38 -13.52 -1.36 6.98
CA GLU A 38 -13.75 -0.15 6.15
C GLU A 38 -12.61 0.08 5.15
N LEU A 39 -11.37 -0.22 5.53
CA LEU A 39 -10.22 -0.20 4.60
C LEU A 39 -10.39 -1.13 3.39
N ARG A 40 -11.18 -2.20 3.50
CA ARG A 40 -11.45 -3.14 2.40
C ARG A 40 -12.48 -2.59 1.41
N GLU A 41 -13.32 -1.65 1.83
CA GLU A 41 -14.30 -0.96 0.97
C GLU A 41 -13.63 0.02 0.02
N ARG A 42 -12.35 0.33 0.26
CA ARG A 42 -11.50 1.16 -0.59
C ARG A 42 -12.04 2.56 -0.86
N HIS A 43 -12.64 3.18 0.16
CA HIS A 43 -13.05 4.58 0.10
C HIS A 43 -11.87 5.50 -0.24
N HIS A 44 -12.19 6.58 -0.96
CA HIS A 44 -11.25 7.66 -1.22
C HIS A 44 -11.41 8.75 -0.16
N TYR A 45 -10.37 8.98 0.63
CA TYR A 45 -10.40 9.99 1.69
C TYR A 45 -9.66 11.25 1.25
N THR A 46 -10.21 12.42 1.55
CA THR A 46 -9.56 13.70 1.24
C THR A 46 -9.42 14.55 2.50
N CYS A 47 -8.21 14.98 2.80
CA CYS A 47 -7.94 16.05 3.75
C CYS A 47 -8.03 17.38 3.01
N SER A 48 -8.96 18.24 3.43
CA SER A 48 -9.16 19.57 2.85
C SER A 48 -8.77 20.63 3.88
N VAL A 49 -7.87 21.54 3.51
CA VAL A 49 -7.32 22.58 4.37
C VAL A 49 -7.60 23.95 3.75
N THR A 50 -8.18 24.83 4.54
CA THR A 50 -8.32 26.25 4.21
C THR A 50 -7.44 27.07 5.16
N HIS A 51 -6.73 28.05 4.62
CA HIS A 51 -5.92 28.97 5.40
C HIS A 51 -5.81 30.29 4.64
N LEU A 52 -5.71 31.41 5.36
CA LEU A 52 -5.74 32.77 4.77
C LEU A 52 -4.64 33.01 3.74
N THR A 53 -3.53 32.28 3.83
CA THR A 53 -2.40 32.40 2.90
C THR A 53 -2.58 31.59 1.62
N LEU A 54 -3.62 30.76 1.53
CA LEU A 54 -3.94 30.06 0.29
C LEU A 54 -5.07 30.77 -0.45
N ASP A 55 -4.87 31.01 -1.74
CA ASP A 55 -5.89 31.58 -2.63
C ASP A 55 -7.10 30.64 -2.79
N ASN A 56 -6.89 29.33 -2.59
CA ASN A 56 -7.90 28.27 -2.66
C ASN A 56 -7.66 27.24 -1.55
N LYS A 57 -8.54 26.24 -1.41
CA LYS A 57 -8.30 25.12 -0.49
C LYS A 57 -7.17 24.20 -0.99
N LEU A 58 -6.44 23.59 -0.05
CA LEU A 58 -5.51 22.49 -0.31
C LEU A 58 -6.21 21.16 -0.03
N ASP A 59 -6.38 20.35 -1.07
CA ASP A 59 -6.98 19.01 -0.97
C ASP A 59 -5.91 17.93 -1.20
N ILE A 60 -5.72 17.05 -0.22
CA ILE A 60 -4.80 15.90 -0.28
C ILE A 60 -5.61 14.62 -0.19
N GLY A 61 -5.53 13.80 -1.25
CA GLY A 61 -6.18 12.48 -1.31
C GLY A 61 -5.36 11.39 -0.63
N TRP A 62 -6.04 10.38 -0.11
CA TRP A 62 -5.47 9.15 0.40
C TRP A 62 -6.20 7.95 -0.20
N GLU A 63 -5.41 7.01 -0.72
CA GLU A 63 -5.91 5.78 -1.35
C GLU A 63 -5.45 4.53 -0.57
N PRO A 64 -6.38 3.62 -0.23
CA PRO A 64 -6.05 2.36 0.40
C PRO A 64 -5.42 1.39 -0.61
N GLY A 65 -4.19 0.96 -0.32
CA GLY A 65 -3.59 -0.20 -1.02
C GLY A 65 -2.30 0.07 -1.80
N ASN A 66 -1.58 1.16 -1.55
CA ASN A 66 -0.25 1.41 -2.15
C ASN A 66 0.86 0.47 -1.63
N GLY A 67 0.49 -0.60 -0.92
CA GLY A 67 1.42 -1.65 -0.51
C GLY A 67 1.82 -2.55 -1.69
N PRO A 68 2.94 -3.29 -1.58
CA PRO A 68 3.35 -4.22 -2.61
C PRO A 68 2.23 -5.23 -2.90
N ASN A 69 1.92 -5.44 -4.17
CA ASN A 69 0.90 -6.40 -4.57
C ASN A 69 1.43 -7.82 -4.32
N ILE A 70 1.09 -8.39 -3.15
CA ILE A 70 1.60 -9.69 -2.67
C ILE A 70 1.30 -10.80 -3.68
N ALA A 71 0.17 -10.74 -4.38
CA ALA A 71 -0.19 -11.72 -5.41
C ALA A 71 0.80 -11.70 -6.59
N VAL A 72 1.23 -10.51 -7.01
CA VAL A 72 2.24 -10.33 -8.06
C VAL A 72 3.61 -10.82 -7.58
N ILE A 73 4.00 -10.51 -6.35
CA ILE A 73 5.28 -10.97 -5.80
C ILE A 73 5.30 -12.51 -5.70
N ALA A 74 4.22 -13.10 -5.18
CA ALA A 74 4.10 -14.55 -5.05
C ALA A 74 4.18 -15.25 -6.42
N SER A 75 3.51 -14.72 -7.44
CA SER A 75 3.54 -15.31 -8.78
C SER A 75 4.96 -15.27 -9.39
N VAL A 76 5.68 -14.16 -9.25
CA VAL A 76 7.07 -14.03 -9.72
C VAL A 76 7.99 -15.02 -9.01
N VAL A 77 7.86 -15.17 -7.69
CA VAL A 77 8.68 -16.11 -6.91
C VAL A 77 8.42 -17.57 -7.33
N ILE A 78 7.16 -17.94 -7.51
CA ILE A 78 6.79 -19.31 -7.93
C ILE A 78 7.35 -19.59 -9.33
N VAL A 79 7.15 -18.69 -10.29
CA VAL A 79 7.65 -18.85 -11.67
C VAL A 79 9.18 -18.91 -11.67
N GLY A 80 9.84 -18.04 -10.93
CA GLY A 80 11.30 -18.04 -10.80
C GLY A 80 11.85 -19.35 -10.25
N PHE A 81 11.22 -19.90 -9.20
CA PHE A 81 11.61 -21.19 -8.63
C PHE A 81 11.44 -22.35 -9.63
N LEU A 82 10.32 -22.39 -10.36
CA LEU A 82 10.07 -23.42 -11.36
C LEU A 82 11.14 -23.40 -12.47
N VAL A 83 11.47 -22.21 -12.99
CA VAL A 83 12.41 -22.07 -14.11
C VAL A 83 13.86 -22.27 -13.67
N LEU A 84 14.26 -21.74 -12.52
CA LEU A 84 15.68 -21.74 -12.09
C LEU A 84 16.09 -22.99 -11.32
N VAL A 85 15.15 -23.69 -10.67
CA VAL A 85 15.47 -24.85 -9.82
C VAL A 85 14.87 -26.12 -10.39
N VAL A 86 13.56 -26.13 -10.64
CA VAL A 86 12.85 -27.37 -11.00
C VAL A 86 13.24 -27.85 -12.40
N VAL A 87 13.22 -26.96 -13.41
CA VAL A 87 13.57 -27.33 -14.79
C VAL A 87 15.02 -27.84 -14.91
N PRO A 88 16.06 -27.18 -14.36
CA PRO A 88 17.43 -27.68 -14.42
C PRO A 88 17.61 -29.00 -13.66
N ALA A 89 16.98 -29.16 -12.50
CA ALA A 89 17.06 -30.40 -11.72
C ALA A 89 16.47 -31.59 -12.49
N ILE A 90 15.30 -31.43 -13.10
CA ILE A 90 14.69 -32.46 -13.95
C ILE A 90 15.60 -32.77 -15.14
N THR A 91 16.14 -31.74 -15.79
CA THR A 91 17.01 -31.91 -16.96
C THR A 91 18.26 -32.69 -16.61
N ALA A 92 18.94 -32.32 -15.52
CA ALA A 92 20.11 -33.02 -15.00
C ALA A 92 19.80 -34.47 -14.61
N PHE A 93 18.67 -34.72 -13.95
CA PHE A 93 18.23 -36.05 -13.56
C PHE A 93 17.96 -36.96 -14.77
N VAL A 94 17.31 -36.44 -15.82
CA VAL A 94 17.05 -37.19 -17.06
C VAL A 94 18.36 -37.54 -17.76
N ILE A 95 19.30 -36.60 -17.88
CA ILE A 95 20.63 -36.85 -18.47
C ILE A 95 21.37 -37.93 -17.69
N TYR A 96 21.37 -37.85 -16.35
CA TYR A 96 21.99 -38.84 -15.48
C TYR A 96 21.41 -40.24 -15.71
N LYS A 97 20.07 -40.39 -15.69
CA LYS A 97 19.43 -41.69 -15.92
C LYS A 97 19.69 -42.26 -17.32
N ARG A 98 19.75 -41.40 -18.36
CA ARG A 98 20.10 -41.84 -19.72
C ARG A 98 21.52 -42.37 -19.79
N ARG A 99 22.48 -41.71 -19.13
CA ARG A 99 23.89 -42.14 -19.11
C ARG A 99 24.10 -43.48 -18.39
N VAL A 100 23.42 -43.70 -17.27
CA VAL A 100 23.50 -44.96 -16.52
C VAL A 100 22.90 -46.13 -17.31
N ARG A 101 21.78 -45.92 -18.01
CA ARG A 101 21.16 -46.96 -18.86
C ARG A 101 21.97 -47.31 -20.11
N GLY A 102 22.84 -46.43 -20.60
CA GLY A 102 23.76 -46.73 -21.71
C GLY A 102 25.04 -47.45 -21.30
N TYR A 103 25.26 -47.67 -19.99
CA TYR A 103 26.41 -48.38 -19.43
C TYR A 103 26.07 -49.82 -18.99
N LEU A 104 24.79 -50.21 -19.08
CA LEU A 104 24.24 -51.56 -18.87
C LEU A 104 23.86 -52.15 -20.22
#